data_AF-A0A1M3E527-F1
#
_entry.id   AF-A0A1M3E527-F1
#
_cell.length_a   1.000
_cell.length_b   1.000
_cell.length_c   1.000
_cell.angle_alpha   90.00
_cell.angle_beta   90.00
_cell.angle_gamma   90.00
#
_symmetry.space_group_name_H-M   'P 1'
#
loop_
_entity.id
_entity.type
_entity.pdbx_description
1 polymer ?
#
loop_
_entity_poly.entity_id
_entity_poly.type
_entity_poly.pdbx_seq_one_letter_code
_entity_poly.pdbx_strand_id
1 'polypeptide(L)' 'MNVTDLNGNNIEVTDLDEAIRIADDYKEYRHVNKGFEEFDNRQCAYWTDLYEKLKTIRDKQKQ' A
#
# COMPACT_ATOMS: atom_id res chain seq x y z
N MET A 1 10.44 -8.20 -7.37
CA MET A 1 11.17 -7.17 -6.58
C MET A 1 10.68 -7.22 -5.14
N ASN A 2 11.37 -6.62 -4.18
CA ASN A 2 11.02 -6.72 -2.76
C ASN A 2 10.78 -5.34 -2.14
N VAL A 3 9.75 -5.23 -1.29
CA VAL A 3 9.43 -4.00 -0.54
C VAL A 3 9.20 -4.34 0.93
N THR A 4 9.79 -3.56 1.84
CA THR A 4 9.53 -3.68 3.27
C THR A 4 8.28 -2.87 3.63
N ASP A 5 7.25 -3.55 4.12
CA ASP A 5 6.01 -2.92 4.55
C ASP A 5 6.17 -2.16 5.88
N LEU A 6 5.11 -1.48 6.32
CA LEU A 6 5.12 -0.70 7.56
C LEU A 6 5.35 -1.57 8.82
N ASN A 7 5.08 -2.86 8.73
CA ASN A 7 5.25 -3.82 9.83
C ASN A 7 6.64 -4.47 9.85
N GLY A 8 7.53 -4.10 8.91
CA GLY A 8 8.86 -4.68 8.78
C GLY A 8 8.90 -6.00 8.01
N ASN A 9 7.78 -6.42 7.41
CA ASN A 9 7.75 -7.62 6.59
C ASN A 9 8.25 -7.33 5.19
N ASN A 10 9.00 -8.27 4.62
CA ASN A 10 9.45 -8.17 3.25
C ASN A 10 8.40 -8.82 2.32
N ILE A 11 7.83 -8.03 1.42
CA ILE A 11 6.81 -8.46 0.47
C ILE A 11 7.46 -8.64 -0.90
N GLU A 12 7.30 -9.83 -1.47
CA GLU A 12 7.65 -10.09 -2.85
C GLU A 12 6.57 -9.50 -3.78
N VAL A 13 6.99 -8.60 -4.65
CA VAL A 13 6.17 -7.95 -5.67
C VAL A 13 6.56 -8.53 -7.03
N THR A 14 5.65 -9.32 -7.60
CA THR A 14 5.82 -9.96 -8.92
C THR A 14 5.36 -9.08 -10.07
N ASP A 15 4.36 -8.23 -9.82
CA ASP A 15 3.84 -7.22 -10.76
C ASP A 15 3.75 -5.87 -10.04
N LEU A 16 4.58 -4.91 -10.47
CA LEU A 16 4.68 -3.61 -9.82
C LEU A 16 3.49 -2.71 -10.14
N ASP A 17 2.99 -2.72 -11.38
CA ASP A 17 1.90 -1.84 -11.77
C ASP A 17 0.59 -2.30 -11.13
N GLU A 18 0.36 -3.62 -11.08
CA GLU A 18 -0.80 -4.18 -10.38
C GLU A 18 -0.72 -3.94 -8.86
N ALA A 19 0.46 -4.08 -8.25
CA ALA A 19 0.62 -3.78 -6.83
C ALA A 19 0.34 -2.30 -6.49
N ILE A 20 0.76 -1.37 -7.36
CA ILE A 20 0.46 0.06 -7.21
C ILE A 20 -1.05 0.30 -7.31
N ARG A 21 -1.72 -0.31 -8.30
CA ARG A 21 -3.16 -0.19 -8.48
C ARG A 21 -3.94 -0.68 -7.26
N ILE A 22 -3.58 -1.85 -6.73
CA ILE A 22 -4.17 -2.40 -5.50
C ILE A 22 -3.95 -1.45 -4.32
N ALA A 23 -2.72 -0.97 -4.09
CA ALA A 23 -2.47 -0.08 -2.95
C ALA A 23 -3.19 1.28 -3.07
N ASP A 24 -3.38 1.79 -4.29
CA ASP A 24 -4.15 3.01 -4.57
C ASP A 24 -5.63 2.84 -4.27
N ASP A 25 -6.21 1.70 -4.63
CA ASP A 25 -7.61 1.37 -4.33
C ASP A 25 -7.79 1.24 -2.81
N TYR A 26 -6.97 0.41 -2.16
CA TYR A 26 -7.17 0.00 -0.76
C TYR A 26 -6.90 1.09 0.29
N LYS A 27 -6.13 2.14 -0.05
CA LYS A 27 -5.93 3.27 0.90
C LYS A 27 -7.20 4.09 1.13
N GLU A 28 -8.17 4.05 0.21
CA GLU A 28 -9.43 4.79 0.32
C GLU A 28 -10.60 3.95 0.84
N TYR A 29 -10.44 2.62 0.94
CA TYR A 29 -11.50 1.74 1.45
C TYR A 29 -11.78 1.98 2.93
N ARG A 30 -13.06 2.22 3.23
CA ARG A 30 -13.58 2.48 4.57
C ARG A 30 -14.87 1.69 4.77
N HIS A 31 -15.07 1.19 5.98
CA HIS A 31 -16.33 0.60 6.37
C HIS A 31 -17.36 1.71 6.62
N VAL A 32 -18.60 1.48 6.18
CA VAL A 32 -19.72 2.38 6.48
C VAL A 32 -20.02 2.42 7.99
N ASN A 33 -19.74 1.31 8.68
CA ASN A 33 -19.92 1.20 10.12
C ASN A 33 -18.77 1.88 10.88
N LYS A 34 -19.09 2.93 11.64
CA LYS A 34 -18.14 3.69 12.46
C LYS A 34 -17.43 2.87 13.55
N GLY A 35 -17.93 1.68 13.90
CA GLY A 35 -17.25 0.78 14.83
C GLY A 35 -15.86 0.30 14.36
N PHE A 36 -15.53 0.49 13.08
CA PHE A 36 -14.26 0.09 12.48
C PHE A 36 -13.31 1.27 12.22
N GLU A 37 -13.63 2.49 12.65
CA GLU A 37 -12.88 3.69 12.31
C GLU A 37 -11.38 3.60 12.66
N GLU A 38 -11.04 3.02 13.82
CA GLU A 38 -9.65 2.82 14.22
C GLU A 38 -8.92 1.83 13.29
N PHE A 39 -9.58 0.71 12.95
CA PHE A 39 -9.04 -0.27 12.02
C PHE A 39 -8.85 0.34 10.63
N ASP A 40 -9.86 1.04 10.13
CA ASP A 40 -9.83 1.71 8.84
C ASP A 40 -8.69 2.74 8.77
N ASN A 41 -8.46 3.49 9.86
CA ASN A 41 -7.36 4.44 9.94
C ASN A 41 -6.00 3.74 9.85
N ARG A 42 -5.83 2.60 10.54
CA ARG A 42 -4.61 1.80 10.46
C ARG A 42 -4.39 1.22 9.06
N GLN A 43 -5.43 0.69 8.43
CA GLN A 43 -5.36 0.16 7.07
C GLN A 43 -5.06 1.26 6.05
N CYS A 44 -5.72 2.41 6.14
CA CYS A 44 -5.45 3.57 5.28
C CYS A 44 -3.98 4.00 5.37
N ALA A 45 -3.43 4.08 6.59
CA ALA A 45 -2.02 4.43 6.79
C ALA A 45 -1.08 3.38 6.17
N TYR A 46 -1.37 2.09 6.39
CA TYR A 46 -0.60 0.98 5.82
C TYR A 46 -0.57 1.03 4.29
N TRP A 47 -1.74 1.12 3.64
CA TRP A 47 -1.84 1.12 2.19
C TRP A 47 -1.24 2.38 1.56
N THR A 48 -1.36 3.53 2.23
CA THR A 48 -0.72 4.78 1.77
C THR A 48 0.80 4.66 1.78
N ASP A 49 1.39 4.13 2.84
CA ASP A 49 2.83 3.90 2.94
C ASP A 49 3.33 2.93 1.85
N LEU A 50 2.61 1.81 1.66
CA LEU A 50 2.95 0.83 0.64
C LEU A 50 2.86 1.41 -0.78
N TYR A 51 1.81 2.18 -1.08
CA TYR A 51 1.62 2.85 -2.37
C TYR A 51 2.78 3.78 -2.72
N GLU A 52 3.21 4.63 -1.78
CA GLU A 52 4.32 5.57 -2.02
C GLU A 52 5.67 4.86 -2.19
N LYS A 53 5.90 3.78 -1.44
CA LYS A 53 7.10 2.93 -1.61
C LYS A 53 7.12 2.29 -3.01
N LEU A 54 6.01 1.71 -3.45
CA LEU A 54 5.91 1.08 -4.77
C LEU A 54 6.10 2.10 -5.90
N LYS A 55 5.48 3.29 -5.80
CA LYS A 55 5.71 4.38 -6.75
C LYS A 55 7.17 4.81 -6.82
N THR A 56 7.82 4.98 -5.67
CA THR A 56 9.23 5.34 -5.61
C THR A 56 10.10 4.32 -6.34
N ILE A 57 9.78 3.03 -6.23
CA ILE A 57 10.51 1.97 -6.92
C ILE A 57 10.25 2.04 -8.43
N ARG A 58 9.00 2.25 -8.86
CA ARG A 58 8.64 2.41 -10.28
C ARG A 58 9.37 3.60 -10.90
N ASP A 59 9.42 4.72 -10.22
CA ASP A 59 10.05 5.94 -10.73
C ASP A 59 11.59 5.75 -10.84
N LYS A 60 12.21 5.02 -9.90
CA LYS A 60 13.62 4.61 -10.00
C LYS A 60 13.91 3.63 -11.15
N GLN A 61 12.96 2.80 -11.53
CA GLN A 61 13.13 1.86 -12.66
C GLN A 61 12.99 2.54 -14.04
N LYS A 62 12.37 3.73 -14.09
CA LYS A 62 12.22 4.52 -15.33
C LYS A 62 13.41 5.43 -15.63
N GLN A 63 14.38 5.48 -14.74
CA GLN A 63 15.56 6.36 -14.81
C GLN A 63 16.80 5.55 -15.21
#